data_AF-A0A8H3QPQ7-F1
#
_entry.id   AF-A0A8H3QPQ7-F1
#
_cell.length_a   1.000
_cell.length_b   1.000
_cell.length_c   1.000
_cell.angle_alpha   90.00
_cell.angle_beta   90.00
_cell.angle_gamma   90.00
#
_symmetry.space_group_name_H-M   'P 1'
#
loop_
_entity.id
_entity.type
_entity.pdbx_description
1 polymer ?
#
loop_
_entity_poly.entity_id
_entity_poly.type
_entity_poly.pdbx_seq_one_letter_code
_entity_poly.pdbx_strand_id
1 'polypeptide(L)'
;MADARREPLYNIIGPIFAKHKQYTGQEPPDEYLDKVWKSISHLDGSMTALENANVRDFDNVIKCGLLKTKLGGKYIPVPVNNPYTAGNPAINSPATLQTWMRAKYQCENF
;
A
#
# COMPACT_ATOMS: atom_id res chain seq x y z
N MET A 1 0.78 3.21 23.49
CA MET A 1 2.26 3.32 23.47
C MET A 1 2.90 2.91 22.15
N ALA A 2 2.23 2.16 21.25
CA ALA A 2 2.78 1.84 19.92
C ALA A 2 2.64 2.98 18.89
N ASP A 3 1.65 3.87 19.07
CA ASP A 3 1.34 4.96 18.14
C ASP A 3 2.48 6.01 18.03
N ALA A 4 2.98 6.49 19.18
CA ALA A 4 4.09 7.44 19.27
C ALA A 4 5.43 6.91 18.69
N ARG A 5 5.58 5.59 18.53
CA ARG A 5 6.78 4.98 17.92
C ARG A 5 6.68 4.89 16.39
N ARG A 6 5.46 5.04 15.85
CA ARG A 6 5.16 5.01 14.40
C ARG A 6 5.11 6.39 13.77
N GLU A 7 4.88 7.44 14.56
CA GLU A 7 4.93 8.83 14.10
C GLU A 7 6.21 9.19 13.30
N PRO A 8 7.42 8.75 13.69
CA PRO A 8 8.63 9.04 12.91
C PRO A 8 8.58 8.43 11.51
N LEU A 9 8.05 7.21 11.38
CA LEU A 9 7.90 6.55 10.09
C LEU A 9 6.90 7.27 9.20
N TYR A 10 5.71 7.60 9.72
CA TYR A 10 4.70 8.34 8.98
C TYR A 10 5.20 9.71 8.52
N ASN A 11 6.02 10.39 9.32
CA ASN A 11 6.64 11.66 8.95
C ASN A 11 7.72 11.52 7.86
N ILE A 12 8.39 10.37 7.75
CA ILE A 12 9.38 10.10 6.70
C ILE A 12 8.68 9.66 5.40
N ILE A 13 7.74 8.71 5.49
CA ILE A 13 7.05 8.15 4.31
C ILE A 13 5.97 9.08 3.77
N GLY A 14 5.26 9.82 4.62
CA GLY A 14 4.19 10.75 4.26
C GLY A 14 4.57 11.70 3.11
N PRO A 15 5.68 12.47 3.20
CA PRO A 15 6.11 13.36 2.12
C PRO A 15 6.60 12.61 0.87
N ILE A 16 7.19 11.41 1.01
CA ILE A 16 7.59 10.58 -0.15
C ILE A 16 6.34 10.16 -0.91
N PHE A 17 5.35 9.63 -0.20
CA PHE A 17 4.06 9.28 -0.75
C PHE A 17 3.39 10.52 -1.37
N ALA A 18 3.39 11.68 -0.71
CA ALA A 18 2.81 12.93 -1.23
C ALA A 18 3.37 13.36 -2.60
N LYS A 19 4.63 13.05 -2.91
CA LYS A 19 5.23 13.30 -4.23
C LYS A 19 4.59 12.45 -5.34
N HIS A 20 4.05 11.29 -5.01
CA HIS A 20 3.30 10.47 -5.97
C HIS A 20 1.87 11.00 -6.10
N LYS A 21 1.49 11.31 -7.35
CA LYS A 21 0.11 11.65 -7.72
C LYS A 21 -0.82 10.52 -7.31
N GLN A 22 -2.05 10.87 -6.97
CA GLN A 22 -3.09 9.91 -6.63
C GLN A 22 -3.37 8.97 -7.81
N TYR A 23 -3.68 7.71 -7.53
CA TYR A 23 -3.96 6.76 -8.58
C TYR A 23 -5.36 7.00 -9.18
N THR A 24 -5.40 7.43 -10.44
CA THR A 24 -6.61 7.70 -11.21
C THR A 24 -6.85 6.68 -12.33
N GLY A 25 -6.10 5.56 -12.34
CA GLY A 25 -6.13 4.60 -13.45
C GLY A 25 -5.34 5.05 -14.68
N GLN A 26 -4.45 6.03 -14.51
CA GLN A 26 -3.54 6.56 -15.53
C GLN A 26 -2.50 5.56 -16.04
N GLU A 27 -2.17 4.53 -15.27
CA GLU A 27 -1.20 3.49 -15.62
C GLU A 27 -1.64 2.13 -15.01
N PRO A 28 -1.03 1.00 -15.43
CA PRO A 28 -1.32 -0.30 -14.83
C PRO A 28 -1.08 -0.29 -13.32
N PRO A 29 -1.94 -0.94 -12.51
CA PRO A 29 -1.79 -1.02 -11.06
C PRO A 29 -0.41 -1.50 -10.61
N ASP A 30 0.12 -2.51 -11.28
CA ASP A 30 1.42 -3.09 -10.99
C ASP A 30 2.56 -2.08 -11.16
N GLU A 31 2.57 -1.31 -12.26
CA GLU A 31 3.60 -0.30 -12.52
C GLU A 31 3.52 0.86 -11.53
N TYR A 32 2.31 1.30 -11.19
CA TYR A 32 2.12 2.38 -10.22
C TYR A 32 2.61 1.97 -8.84
N LEU A 33 2.19 0.78 -8.38
CA LEU A 33 2.57 0.26 -7.07
C LEU A 33 4.08 0.00 -6.98
N ASP A 34 4.70 -0.53 -8.05
CA ASP A 34 6.14 -0.72 -8.11
C ASP A 34 6.89 0.61 -7.98
N LYS A 35 6.45 1.67 -8.68
CA LYS A 35 7.06 3.00 -8.56
C LYS A 35 6.97 3.56 -7.15
N VAL A 36 5.78 3.48 -6.53
CA VAL A 36 5.56 3.94 -5.15
C VAL A 36 6.42 3.13 -4.18
N TRP A 37 6.48 1.81 -4.36
CA TRP A 37 7.28 0.91 -3.53
C TRP A 37 8.78 1.19 -3.67
N LYS A 38 9.28 1.32 -4.90
CA LYS A 38 10.68 1.66 -5.22
C LYS A 38 11.10 2.98 -4.60
N SER A 39 10.18 3.95 -4.58
CA SER A 39 10.42 5.25 -3.93
C SER A 39 10.55 5.16 -2.41
N ILE A 40 10.12 4.08 -1.76
CA ILE A 40 10.35 3.83 -0.33
C ILE A 40 11.30 2.65 -0.07
N SER A 41 11.73 1.91 -1.10
CA SER A 41 12.69 0.79 -0.94
C SER A 41 14.05 1.25 -0.42
N HIS A 42 14.43 2.53 -0.58
CA HIS A 42 15.63 3.06 0.07
C HIS A 42 15.50 3.15 1.59
N LEU A 43 14.27 3.13 2.11
CA LEU A 43 13.98 3.05 3.55
C LEU A 43 13.89 1.60 4.03
N ASP A 44 14.04 0.60 3.16
CA ASP A 44 13.93 -0.82 3.51
C ASP A 44 14.90 -1.23 4.63
N GLY A 45 16.12 -0.66 4.66
CA GLY A 45 17.05 -0.85 5.78
C GLY A 45 16.57 -0.24 7.10
N SER A 46 15.91 0.92 7.05
CA SER A 46 15.29 1.55 8.24
C SER A 46 14.00 0.83 8.66
N MET A 47 13.23 0.32 7.71
CA MET A 47 12.03 -0.48 7.94
C MET A 47 12.38 -1.84 8.54
N THR A 48 13.38 -2.52 8.00
CA THR A 48 13.90 -3.81 8.51
C THR A 48 14.50 -3.64 9.91
N ALA A 49 15.21 -2.54 10.16
CA ALA A 49 15.68 -2.19 11.49
C ALA A 49 14.49 -1.97 12.46
N LEU A 50 13.40 -1.36 12.00
CA LEU A 50 12.20 -1.14 12.82
C LEU A 50 11.37 -2.42 13.01
N GLU A 51 11.25 -3.28 12.00
CA GLU A 51 10.63 -4.61 12.06
C GLU A 51 11.36 -5.51 13.05
N ASN A 52 12.70 -5.47 13.08
CA ASN A 52 13.52 -6.22 14.02
C ASN A 52 13.58 -5.59 15.43
N ALA A 53 13.59 -4.27 15.53
CA ALA A 53 13.72 -3.57 16.82
C ALA A 53 12.41 -3.55 17.63
N ASN A 54 11.25 -3.65 16.99
CA ASN A 54 9.96 -3.77 17.66
C ASN A 54 9.04 -4.68 16.85
N VAL A 55 8.92 -5.93 17.30
CA VAL A 55 7.91 -6.94 16.92
C VAL A 55 6.84 -6.41 15.95
N ARG A 56 7.10 -6.49 14.64
CA ARG A 56 6.11 -6.28 13.57
C ARG A 56 5.50 -4.88 13.48
N ASP A 57 6.21 -3.84 13.91
CA ASP A 57 5.66 -2.47 13.88
C ASP A 57 5.47 -1.92 12.45
N PHE A 58 6.21 -2.46 11.49
CA PHE A 58 6.06 -2.17 10.05
C PHE A 58 5.48 -3.35 9.25
N ASP A 59 4.50 -4.06 9.83
CA ASP A 59 3.82 -5.22 9.24
C ASP A 59 3.08 -4.87 7.92
N ASN A 60 2.72 -5.90 7.16
CA ASN A 60 2.00 -5.82 5.90
C ASN A 60 0.72 -4.98 5.99
N VAL A 61 0.06 -4.96 7.15
CA VAL A 61 -1.15 -4.14 7.40
C VAL A 61 -0.86 -2.64 7.26
N ILE A 62 0.26 -2.17 7.80
CA ILE A 62 0.66 -0.75 7.73
C ILE A 62 1.04 -0.38 6.30
N LYS A 63 1.84 -1.23 5.63
CA LYS A 63 2.20 -1.09 4.22
C LYS A 63 0.94 -0.99 3.34
N CYS A 64 -0.04 -1.87 3.59
CA CYS A 64 -1.32 -1.87 2.88
C CYS A 64 -2.14 -0.60 3.14
N GLY A 65 -2.23 -0.15 4.39
CA GLY A 65 -2.94 1.08 4.77
C GLY A 65 -2.38 2.32 4.07
N LEU A 66 -1.05 2.45 4.03
CA LEU A 66 -0.36 3.54 3.32
C LEU A 66 -0.68 3.53 1.82
N LEU A 67 -0.60 2.37 1.18
CA LEU A 67 -0.93 2.25 -0.25
C LEU A 67 -2.40 2.61 -0.52
N LYS A 68 -3.34 2.19 0.35
CA LYS A 68 -4.76 2.55 0.23
C LYS A 68 -5.00 4.06 0.23
N THR A 69 -4.21 4.84 0.98
CA THR A 69 -4.34 6.32 0.96
C THR A 69 -4.11 6.91 -0.44
N LYS A 70 -3.28 6.28 -1.28
CA LYS A 70 -3.00 6.71 -2.65
C LYS A 70 -4.06 6.32 -3.66
N LEU A 71 -4.90 5.35 -3.31
CA LEU A 71 -5.96 4.85 -4.18
C LEU A 71 -7.22 5.71 -4.16
N GLY A 72 -7.27 6.75 -3.31
CA GLY A 72 -8.45 7.61 -3.19
C GLY A 72 -8.86 8.42 -4.40
N GLY A 73 -8.12 8.35 -5.50
CA GLY A 73 -8.40 9.12 -6.71
C GLY A 73 -9.41 8.43 -7.62
N LYS A 74 -9.48 7.10 -7.58
CA LYS A 74 -10.38 6.30 -8.44
C LYS A 74 -10.96 5.05 -7.77
N TYR A 75 -10.30 4.53 -6.73
CA TYR A 75 -10.58 3.20 -6.19
C TYR A 75 -11.18 3.24 -4.78
N ILE A 76 -11.68 4.40 -4.32
CA ILE A 76 -12.40 4.51 -3.05
C ILE A 76 -13.92 4.31 -3.24
N PRO A 77 -14.57 3.49 -2.40
CA PRO A 77 -13.98 2.75 -1.27
C PRO A 77 -13.24 1.46 -1.70
N VAL A 78 -12.02 1.27 -1.19
CA VAL A 78 -11.29 -0.01 -1.32
C VAL A 78 -11.99 -1.03 -0.41
N PRO A 79 -12.46 -2.17 -0.92
CA PRO A 79 -13.14 -3.16 -0.11
C PRO A 79 -12.18 -3.77 0.92
N VAL A 80 -12.75 -4.27 2.02
CA VAL A 80 -11.96 -4.95 3.06
C VAL A 80 -11.43 -6.29 2.56
N ASN A 81 -12.22 -6.99 1.74
CA ASN A 81 -11.90 -8.28 1.13
C ASN A 81 -11.84 -8.13 -0.39
N ASN A 82 -11.05 -8.97 -1.06
CA ASN A 82 -10.92 -8.96 -2.51
C ASN A 82 -12.05 -9.80 -3.16
N PRO A 83 -13.11 -9.19 -3.75
CA PRO A 83 -14.23 -9.92 -4.34
C PRO A 83 -13.85 -10.66 -5.63
N TYR A 84 -12.72 -10.32 -6.24
CA TYR A 84 -12.28 -10.87 -7.52
C TYR A 84 -11.36 -12.08 -7.34
N THR A 85 -11.10 -12.51 -6.12
CA THR A 85 -10.26 -13.69 -5.82
C THR A 85 -11.07 -14.72 -5.06
N ALA A 86 -10.95 -15.98 -5.46
CA ALA A 86 -11.63 -17.10 -4.81
C ALA A 86 -11.34 -17.10 -3.29
N GLY A 87 -12.40 -17.23 -2.49
CA GLY A 87 -12.30 -17.17 -1.02
C GLY A 87 -12.33 -15.77 -0.41
N ASN A 88 -12.44 -14.70 -1.21
CA ASN A 88 -12.55 -13.31 -0.75
C ASN A 88 -11.51 -12.92 0.33
N PRO A 89 -10.21 -13.08 0.06
CA PRO A 89 -9.18 -12.85 1.07
C PRO A 89 -9.16 -11.38 1.52
N ALA A 90 -8.80 -11.16 2.78
CA ALA A 90 -8.65 -9.81 3.32
C ALA A 90 -7.52 -9.05 2.60
N ILE A 91 -7.79 -7.80 2.23
CA ILE A 91 -6.81 -6.89 1.64
C ILE A 91 -6.03 -6.23 2.78
N ASN A 92 -5.13 -7.00 3.37
CA ASN A 92 -4.31 -6.62 4.51
C ASN A 92 -2.81 -6.57 4.18
N SER A 93 -2.43 -6.87 2.95
CA SER A 93 -1.03 -6.83 2.48
C SER A 93 -0.90 -6.13 1.13
N PRO A 94 0.28 -5.57 0.80
CA PRO A 94 0.55 -5.00 -0.51
C PRO A 94 0.26 -5.98 -1.66
N ALA A 95 0.63 -7.26 -1.49
CA ALA A 95 0.37 -8.30 -2.49
C ALA A 95 -1.14 -8.50 -2.73
N THR A 96 -1.93 -8.64 -1.65
CA THR A 96 -3.40 -8.77 -1.79
C THR A 96 -4.06 -7.53 -2.40
N LEU A 97 -3.53 -6.34 -2.11
CA LEU A 97 -4.00 -5.07 -2.68
C LEU A 97 -3.69 -4.99 -4.18
N GLN A 98 -2.47 -5.37 -4.57
CA GLN A 98 -2.05 -5.43 -5.97
C GLN A 98 -2.93 -6.39 -6.78
N THR A 99 -3.17 -7.60 -6.26
CA THR A 99 -4.08 -8.57 -6.90
C THR A 99 -5.47 -8.00 -7.10
N TRP A 100 -6.02 -7.32 -6.09
CA TRP A 100 -7.33 -6.68 -6.20
C TRP A 100 -7.35 -5.56 -7.23
N MET A 101 -6.36 -4.65 -7.19
CA MET A 101 -6.29 -3.53 -8.13
C MET A 101 -6.14 -4.01 -9.57
N ARG A 102 -5.31 -5.04 -9.80
CA ARG A 102 -5.14 -5.66 -11.11
C ARG A 102 -6.44 -6.25 -11.64
N ALA A 103 -7.16 -7.00 -10.80
CA ALA A 103 -8.44 -7.59 -11.18
C ALA A 103 -9.51 -6.53 -11.49
N LYS A 104 -9.60 -5.47 -10.67
CA LYS A 104 -10.56 -4.39 -10.91
C LYS A 104 -10.18 -3.55 -12.14
N TYR A 105 -8.90 -3.27 -12.37
CA TYR A 105 -8.44 -2.60 -13.58
C TYR A 105 -8.75 -3.41 -14.84
N GLN A 106 -8.56 -4.73 -14.80
CA GLN A 106 -8.97 -5.62 -15.90
C GLN A 106 -10.48 -5.56 -16.11
N CYS A 107 -11.28 -5.66 -15.05
CA CYS A 107 -12.75 -5.59 -15.15
C CYS A 107 -13.28 -4.25 -15.71
N GLU A 108 -12.58 -3.14 -15.47
CA GLU A 108 -12.98 -1.82 -16.01
C GLU A 108 -12.58 -1.60 -17.47
N ASN A 109 -11.67 -2.41 -18.00
CA ASN A 109 -11.07 -2.23 -19.32
C ASN A 109 -11.49 -3.32 -20.33
N PHE A 110 -12.52 -4.10 -19.98
CA PHE A 110 -13.24 -5.08 -20.81
C PHE A 110 -14.72 -4.73 -20.85
#